data_AF-A0AAV9PC70-F1
#
_entry.id   AF-A0AAV9PC70-F1
#
_cell.length_a   1.000
_cell.length_b   1.000
_cell.length_c   1.000
_cell.angle_alpha   90.00
_cell.angle_beta   90.00
_cell.angle_gamma   90.00
#
_symmetry.space_group_name_H-M   'P 1'
#
loop_
_entity.id
_entity.type
_entity.pdbx_description
1 polymer ?
#
loop_
_entity_poly.entity_id
_entity_poly.type
_entity_poly.pdbx_seq_one_letter_code
_entity_poly.pdbx_strand_id
1 'polypeptide(L)'
;MAYPTVQAFVHYGSWDDETRSHPAMKWMEDYTKSVVDSKAWQTDTSPLEHHTPDFHLQRSNGTITQGAEAAWSALAEIYGPFAAHKHDPEFLLTFDVEDGWRMIGVANVFFKFAGSDGGAITDPQGEKWDGVSPAAFSFRYVKEGEGIKLKETKIFSDPSPALKLMLQDGALDGEHLVGMLKGA
;
A
#
# COMPACT_ATOMS: atom_id res chain seq x y z
N MET A 1 -22.14 -28.66 11.42
CA MET A 1 -20.82 -28.48 12.06
C MET A 1 -20.57 -26.99 12.22
N ALA A 2 -20.09 -26.54 13.38
CA ALA A 2 -19.72 -25.15 13.62
C ALA A 2 -18.19 -25.08 13.73
N TYR A 3 -17.59 -24.13 13.03
CA TYR A 3 -16.16 -23.84 13.09
C TYR A 3 -15.94 -22.66 14.04
N PRO A 4 -14.81 -22.58 14.77
CA PRO A 4 -14.48 -21.39 15.55
C PRO A 4 -14.47 -20.14 14.64
N THR A 5 -15.17 -19.10 15.04
CA THR A 5 -15.25 -17.82 14.31
C THR A 5 -14.58 -16.72 15.09
N VAL A 6 -13.99 -15.75 14.37
CA VAL A 6 -13.51 -14.49 14.93
C VAL A 6 -14.40 -13.37 14.38
N GLN A 7 -14.76 -12.42 15.23
CA GLN A 7 -15.49 -11.25 14.77
C GLN A 7 -14.57 -10.38 13.90
N ALA A 8 -15.11 -9.89 12.80
CA ALA A 8 -14.40 -8.96 11.91
C ALA A 8 -15.13 -7.63 11.87
N PHE A 9 -14.36 -6.54 11.88
CA PHE A 9 -14.77 -5.24 11.42
C PHE A 9 -14.72 -5.25 9.89
N VAL A 10 -15.86 -4.99 9.23
CA VAL A 10 -15.98 -5.01 7.78
C VAL A 10 -16.54 -3.67 7.33
N HIS A 11 -15.88 -3.04 6.37
CA HIS A 11 -16.29 -1.76 5.81
C HIS A 11 -16.21 -1.79 4.28
N TYR A 12 -17.17 -1.13 3.63
CA TYR A 12 -17.24 -0.95 2.18
C TYR A 12 -17.20 0.53 1.87
N GLY A 13 -16.24 0.93 1.05
CA GLY A 13 -15.95 2.34 0.77
C GLY A 13 -14.57 2.76 1.28
N SER A 14 -14.37 4.07 1.22
CA SER A 14 -13.10 4.74 1.53
C SER A 14 -13.07 5.19 3.00
N TRP A 15 -12.04 5.95 3.36
CA TRP A 15 -11.83 6.44 4.72
C TRP A 15 -12.91 7.41 5.20
N ASP A 16 -13.72 6.96 6.15
CA ASP A 16 -14.80 7.74 6.76
C ASP A 16 -14.85 7.62 8.30
N ASP A 17 -15.89 8.20 8.91
CA ASP A 17 -16.05 8.19 10.37
C ASP A 17 -16.29 6.78 10.93
N GLU A 18 -16.84 5.85 10.14
CA GLU A 18 -17.01 4.46 10.55
C GLU A 18 -15.63 3.77 10.62
N THR A 19 -14.80 3.90 9.59
CA THR A 19 -13.44 3.34 9.61
C THR A 19 -12.61 3.90 10.77
N ARG A 20 -12.72 5.20 11.06
CA ARG A 20 -12.00 5.87 12.15
C ARG A 20 -12.43 5.45 13.56
N SER A 21 -13.60 4.81 13.70
CA SER A 21 -14.05 4.24 14.96
C SER A 21 -13.20 3.05 15.41
N HIS A 22 -12.55 2.35 14.46
CA HIS A 22 -11.65 1.25 14.75
C HIS A 22 -10.20 1.73 14.86
N PRO A 23 -9.49 1.50 15.98
CA PRO A 23 -8.17 2.10 16.23
C PRO A 23 -7.12 1.72 15.19
N ALA A 24 -7.11 0.46 14.73
CA ALA A 24 -6.18 0.03 13.68
C ALA A 24 -6.48 0.65 12.30
N MET A 25 -7.75 0.96 12.01
CA MET A 25 -8.13 1.57 10.72
C MET A 25 -7.87 3.06 10.72
N LYS A 26 -8.12 3.74 11.84
CA LYS A 26 -7.66 5.12 12.04
C LYS A 26 -6.14 5.24 11.85
N TRP A 27 -5.37 4.36 12.50
CA TRP A 27 -3.91 4.33 12.34
C TRP A 27 -3.48 4.01 10.90
N MET A 28 -4.17 3.09 10.22
CA MET A 28 -3.88 2.75 8.83
C MET A 28 -4.17 3.93 7.89
N GLU A 29 -5.29 4.64 8.06
CA GLU A 29 -5.57 5.84 7.27
C GLU A 29 -4.43 6.87 7.41
N ASP A 30 -4.01 7.12 8.65
CA ASP A 30 -2.90 8.04 8.93
C ASP A 30 -1.61 7.54 8.27
N TYR A 31 -1.24 6.26 8.46
CA TYR A 31 -0.08 5.65 7.82
C TYR A 31 -0.11 5.74 6.29
N THR A 32 -1.24 5.38 5.67
CA THR A 32 -1.41 5.45 4.22
C THR A 32 -1.16 6.87 3.71
N LYS A 33 -1.78 7.87 4.34
CA LYS A 33 -1.69 9.27 3.88
C LYS A 33 -0.34 9.92 4.20
N SER A 34 0.16 9.72 5.42
CA SER A 34 1.33 10.44 5.94
C SER A 34 2.65 9.74 5.64
N VAL A 35 2.63 8.46 5.30
CA VAL A 35 3.83 7.68 4.99
C VAL A 35 3.87 7.24 3.54
N VAL A 36 2.82 6.57 3.07
CA VAL A 36 2.84 5.92 1.75
C VAL A 36 2.60 6.95 0.65
N ASP A 37 1.42 7.57 0.64
CA ASP A 37 1.01 8.54 -0.40
C ASP A 37 1.90 9.79 -0.39
N SER A 38 2.41 10.18 0.78
CA SER A 38 3.36 11.29 0.93
C SER A 38 4.81 10.94 0.59
N LYS A 39 5.13 9.65 0.44
CA LYS A 39 6.48 9.12 0.25
C LYS A 39 7.47 9.52 1.34
N ALA A 40 7.13 9.28 2.61
CA ALA A 40 7.97 9.65 3.75
C ALA A 40 9.39 9.06 3.72
N TRP A 41 9.65 8.01 2.93
CA TRP A 41 11.01 7.50 2.65
C TRP A 41 11.92 8.47 1.89
N GLN A 42 11.40 9.59 1.39
CA GLN A 42 12.19 10.67 0.79
C GLN A 42 12.54 11.78 1.81
N THR A 43 12.22 11.55 3.09
CA THR A 43 12.45 12.49 4.20
C THR A 43 13.28 11.83 5.30
N ASP A 44 13.54 12.54 6.39
CA ASP A 44 14.30 12.03 7.56
C ASP A 44 13.47 11.11 8.50
N THR A 45 12.28 10.68 8.07
CA THR A 45 11.40 9.80 8.86
C THR A 45 12.04 8.44 9.07
N SER A 46 12.14 7.96 10.32
CA SER A 46 12.68 6.64 10.60
C SER A 46 11.64 5.55 10.30
N PRO A 47 11.98 4.46 9.59
CA PRO A 47 11.05 3.36 9.38
C PRO A 47 10.59 2.71 10.69
N LEU A 48 11.41 2.76 11.73
CA LEU A 48 11.09 2.21 13.05
C LEU A 48 9.98 2.97 13.79
N GLU A 49 9.55 4.14 13.29
CA GLU A 49 8.36 4.83 13.81
C GLU A 49 7.07 4.07 13.49
N HIS A 50 7.03 3.35 12.36
CA HIS A 50 5.84 2.69 11.85
C HIS A 50 5.97 1.17 11.70
N HIS A 51 7.20 0.65 11.60
CA HIS A 51 7.49 -0.77 11.39
C HIS A 51 8.21 -1.38 12.58
N THR A 52 7.91 -2.65 12.86
CA THR A 52 8.71 -3.42 13.82
C THR A 52 10.10 -3.69 13.23
N PRO A 53 11.15 -3.86 14.06
CA PRO A 53 12.49 -4.17 13.55
C PRO A 53 12.53 -5.42 12.64
N ASP A 54 11.67 -6.40 12.93
CA ASP A 54 11.50 -7.65 12.18
C ASP A 54 10.42 -7.57 11.08
N PHE A 55 10.04 -6.37 10.62
CA PHE A 55 8.99 -6.19 9.62
C PHE A 55 9.27 -6.94 8.31
N HIS A 56 8.22 -7.50 7.71
CA HIS A 56 8.29 -8.20 6.43
C HIS A 56 7.43 -7.54 5.35
N LEU A 57 8.02 -7.30 4.18
CA LEU A 57 7.31 -6.86 2.98
C LEU A 57 7.34 -7.96 1.92
N GLN A 58 6.17 -8.41 1.49
CA GLN A 58 6.01 -9.26 0.30
C GLN A 58 5.49 -8.41 -0.86
N ARG A 59 6.22 -8.42 -1.98
CA ARG A 59 5.83 -7.77 -3.24
C ARG A 59 4.88 -8.67 -4.05
N SER A 60 4.24 -8.11 -5.08
CA SER A 60 3.31 -8.85 -5.95
C SER A 60 3.94 -10.05 -6.68
N ASN A 61 5.25 -10.03 -6.92
CA ASN A 61 5.99 -11.14 -7.54
C ASN A 61 6.35 -12.26 -6.52
N GLY A 62 5.94 -12.13 -5.25
CA GLY A 62 6.23 -13.09 -4.19
C GLY A 62 7.58 -12.89 -3.50
N THR A 63 8.43 -11.96 -3.94
CA THR A 63 9.68 -11.63 -3.25
C THR A 63 9.39 -11.07 -1.86
N ILE A 64 10.14 -11.54 -0.86
CA ILE A 64 10.03 -11.10 0.53
C ILE A 64 11.30 -10.33 0.93
N THR A 65 11.11 -9.13 1.46
CA THR A 65 12.16 -8.31 2.08
C THR A 65 11.95 -8.33 3.60
N GLN A 66 13.04 -8.58 4.35
CA GLN A 66 13.01 -8.64 5.81
C GLN A 66 13.73 -7.44 6.43
N GLY A 67 13.17 -6.93 7.53
CA GLY A 67 13.67 -5.79 8.29
C GLY A 67 13.07 -4.46 7.83
N ALA A 68 12.78 -3.59 8.79
CA ALA A 68 12.15 -2.29 8.55
C ALA A 68 12.91 -1.44 7.51
N GLU A 69 14.22 -1.27 7.68
CA GLU A 69 15.07 -0.45 6.80
C GLU A 69 15.08 -0.94 5.35
N ALA A 70 15.28 -2.24 5.15
CA ALA A 70 15.32 -2.84 3.82
C ALA A 70 13.94 -2.76 3.15
N ALA A 71 12.87 -2.99 3.93
CA ALA A 71 11.51 -2.90 3.42
C ALA A 71 11.10 -1.45 3.10
N TRP A 72 11.61 -0.46 3.83
CA TRP A 72 11.41 0.96 3.53
C TRP A 72 12.01 1.35 2.19
N SER A 73 13.24 0.89 1.92
CA SER A 73 13.88 1.05 0.62
C SER A 73 13.11 0.34 -0.50
N ALA A 74 12.58 -0.86 -0.20
CA ALA A 74 11.73 -1.59 -1.14
C ALA A 74 10.40 -0.89 -1.44
N LEU A 75 9.77 -0.22 -0.47
CA LEU A 75 8.59 0.63 -0.72
C LEU A 75 8.95 1.80 -1.62
N ALA A 76 10.11 2.43 -1.41
CA ALA A 76 10.60 3.50 -2.26
C ALA A 76 10.76 3.08 -3.73
N GLU A 77 11.24 1.86 -3.97
CA GLU A 77 11.33 1.30 -5.32
C GLU A 77 9.95 1.06 -5.96
N ILE A 78 8.99 0.53 -5.20
CA ILE A 78 7.65 0.20 -5.71
C ILE A 78 6.93 1.45 -6.22
N TYR A 79 7.00 2.55 -5.48
CA TYR A 79 6.32 3.81 -5.82
C TYR A 79 7.21 4.83 -6.52
N GLY A 80 8.52 4.54 -6.64
CA GLY A 80 9.51 5.40 -7.28
C GLY A 80 9.14 5.87 -8.70
N PRO A 81 8.54 5.02 -9.55
CA PRO A 81 8.14 5.42 -10.90
C PRO A 81 7.05 6.49 -10.98
N PHE A 82 6.26 6.67 -9.94
CA PHE A 82 5.16 7.63 -9.94
C PHE A 82 5.65 8.98 -9.39
N ALA A 83 5.21 10.10 -9.93
CA ALA A 83 5.40 11.41 -9.31
C ALA A 83 4.55 11.54 -8.04
N ALA A 84 3.29 11.15 -8.14
CA ALA A 84 2.33 11.09 -7.05
C ALA A 84 1.52 9.80 -7.15
N HIS A 85 1.03 9.33 -6.01
CA HIS A 85 0.08 8.22 -5.96
C HIS A 85 -0.89 8.43 -4.79
N LYS A 86 -1.99 7.69 -4.82
CA LYS A 86 -3.01 7.73 -3.79
C LYS A 86 -3.68 6.39 -3.65
N HIS A 87 -3.81 5.93 -2.42
CA HIS A 87 -4.58 4.73 -2.09
C HIS A 87 -6.00 5.12 -1.66
N ASP A 88 -6.98 4.67 -2.43
CA ASP A 88 -8.40 4.85 -2.13
C ASP A 88 -9.07 3.49 -1.88
N PRO A 89 -9.33 3.11 -0.62
CA PRO A 89 -9.93 1.82 -0.32
C PRO A 89 -11.36 1.70 -0.85
N GLU A 90 -11.72 0.48 -1.21
CA GLU A 90 -13.09 0.09 -1.56
C GLU A 90 -13.66 -0.95 -0.59
N PHE A 91 -12.78 -1.70 0.08
CA PHE A 91 -13.15 -2.75 1.02
C PHE A 91 -12.07 -2.94 2.06
N LEU A 92 -12.48 -3.05 3.32
CA LEU A 92 -11.61 -3.32 4.46
C LEU A 92 -12.23 -4.44 5.31
N LEU A 93 -11.43 -5.42 5.68
CA LEU A 93 -11.77 -6.45 6.66
C LEU A 93 -10.66 -6.52 7.69
N THR A 94 -10.97 -6.30 8.96
CA THR A 94 -10.01 -6.33 10.07
C THR A 94 -10.51 -7.24 11.17
N PHE A 95 -9.63 -8.04 11.76
CA PHE A 95 -9.96 -8.92 12.88
C PHE A 95 -8.84 -8.99 13.90
N ASP A 96 -9.23 -9.28 15.14
CA ASP A 96 -8.32 -9.44 16.26
C ASP A 96 -7.49 -10.72 16.13
N VAL A 97 -6.27 -10.63 16.64
CA VAL A 97 -5.25 -11.67 16.70
C VAL A 97 -4.46 -11.43 17.99
N GLU A 98 -3.69 -12.43 18.45
CA GLU A 98 -3.10 -12.45 19.80
C GLU A 98 -2.40 -11.15 20.23
N ASP A 99 -1.63 -10.51 19.35
CA ASP A 99 -0.79 -9.34 19.65
C ASP A 99 -1.24 -8.04 18.94
N GLY A 100 -2.41 -8.03 18.29
CA GLY A 100 -2.86 -6.88 17.52
C GLY A 100 -4.01 -7.20 16.57
N TRP A 101 -3.83 -6.87 15.29
CA TRP A 101 -4.86 -7.05 14.26
C TRP A 101 -4.27 -7.63 12.99
N ARG A 102 -5.12 -8.25 12.18
CA ARG A 102 -4.83 -8.50 10.77
C ARG A 102 -5.91 -7.84 9.93
N MET A 103 -5.50 -7.24 8.81
CA MET A 103 -6.41 -6.62 7.86
C MET A 103 -6.15 -7.15 6.46
N ILE A 104 -7.24 -7.31 5.71
CA ILE A 104 -7.25 -7.48 4.27
C ILE A 104 -8.01 -6.29 3.68
N GLY A 105 -7.40 -5.62 2.71
CA GLY A 105 -7.98 -4.47 2.04
C GLY A 105 -7.92 -4.59 0.54
N VAL A 106 -8.87 -3.97 -0.13
CA VAL A 106 -8.84 -3.72 -1.57
C VAL A 106 -8.91 -2.21 -1.77
N ALA A 107 -8.04 -1.69 -2.62
CA ALA A 107 -7.98 -0.27 -2.93
C ALA A 107 -7.71 -0.04 -4.42
N ASN A 108 -8.21 1.08 -4.91
CA ASN A 108 -7.73 1.70 -6.14
C ASN A 108 -6.47 2.49 -5.80
N VAL A 109 -5.37 2.19 -6.49
CA VAL A 109 -4.12 2.96 -6.42
C VAL A 109 -4.06 3.85 -7.63
N PHE A 110 -4.35 5.13 -7.44
CA PHE A 110 -4.21 6.14 -8.48
C PHE A 110 -2.76 6.60 -8.56
N PHE A 111 -2.28 6.94 -9.75
CA PHE A 111 -0.91 7.38 -9.95
C PHE A 111 -0.75 8.41 -11.06
N LYS A 112 0.28 9.26 -10.90
CA LYS A 112 0.76 10.22 -11.89
C LYS A 112 2.20 9.89 -12.29
N PHE A 113 2.57 10.09 -13.54
CA PHE A 113 3.95 10.01 -14.00
C PHE A 113 4.70 11.33 -13.81
N ALA A 114 6.03 11.27 -13.88
CA ALA A 114 6.88 12.45 -13.80
C ALA A 114 6.56 13.44 -14.94
N GLY A 115 6.25 14.69 -14.58
CA GLY A 115 5.93 15.74 -15.55
C GLY A 115 4.47 15.76 -16.02
N SER A 116 3.61 14.87 -15.51
CA SER A 116 2.17 14.91 -15.77
C SER A 116 1.41 15.66 -14.66
N ASP A 117 0.45 16.49 -15.06
CA ASP A 117 -0.56 17.08 -14.16
C ASP A 117 -1.79 16.17 -13.98
N GLY A 118 -1.77 14.97 -14.57
CA GLY A 118 -2.84 13.98 -14.56
C GLY A 118 -3.54 13.82 -15.92
N GLY A 119 -4.06 12.61 -16.17
CA GLY A 119 -4.74 12.20 -17.39
C GLY A 119 -6.26 12.29 -17.33
N ALA A 120 -6.92 11.32 -17.98
CA ALA A 120 -8.38 11.28 -18.12
C ALA A 120 -9.10 10.63 -16.92
N ILE A 121 -8.36 9.95 -16.03
CA ILE A 121 -8.95 9.27 -14.88
C ILE A 121 -9.20 10.31 -13.80
N THR A 122 -10.41 10.32 -13.24
CA THR A 122 -10.78 11.22 -12.14
C THR A 122 -11.13 10.37 -10.93
N ASP A 123 -10.53 10.67 -9.78
CA ASP A 123 -10.85 9.98 -8.54
C ASP A 123 -12.18 10.49 -7.93
N PRO A 124 -12.71 9.85 -6.86
CA PRO A 124 -13.97 10.29 -6.25
C PRO A 124 -13.93 11.70 -5.65
N GLN A 125 -12.74 12.29 -5.45
CA GLN A 125 -12.55 13.63 -4.94
C GLN A 125 -12.35 14.67 -6.07
N GLY A 126 -12.38 14.24 -7.33
CA GLY A 126 -12.29 15.11 -8.50
C GLY A 126 -10.86 15.36 -8.99
N GLU A 127 -9.86 14.71 -8.42
CA GLU A 127 -8.47 14.85 -8.87
C GLU A 127 -8.22 14.01 -10.12
N LYS A 128 -7.43 14.53 -11.05
CA LYS A 128 -7.07 13.86 -12.31
C LYS A 128 -5.79 13.04 -12.16
N TRP A 129 -5.76 11.86 -12.75
CA TRP A 129 -4.70 10.87 -12.64
C TRP A 129 -4.38 10.25 -14.01
N ASP A 130 -3.14 9.83 -14.21
CA ASP A 130 -2.71 9.17 -15.45
C ASP A 130 -3.20 7.73 -15.50
N GLY A 131 -3.24 7.07 -14.34
CA GLY A 131 -3.62 5.68 -14.21
C GLY A 131 -4.29 5.36 -12.88
N VAL A 132 -4.94 4.21 -12.86
CA VAL A 132 -5.45 3.56 -11.65
C VAL A 132 -5.16 2.06 -11.76
N SER A 133 -4.74 1.44 -10.66
CA SER A 133 -4.57 -0.01 -10.57
C SER A 133 -5.28 -0.53 -9.32
N PRO A 134 -6.17 -1.53 -9.44
CA PRO A 134 -6.72 -2.20 -8.28
C PRO A 134 -5.62 -3.05 -7.62
N ALA A 135 -5.58 -3.01 -6.29
CA ALA A 135 -4.66 -3.81 -5.49
C ALA A 135 -5.34 -4.34 -4.25
N ALA A 136 -4.97 -5.56 -3.88
CA ALA A 136 -5.32 -6.12 -2.57
C ALA A 136 -4.07 -6.15 -1.69
N PHE A 137 -4.29 -5.97 -0.39
CA PHE A 137 -3.23 -5.92 0.60
C PHE A 137 -3.60 -6.77 1.81
N SER A 138 -2.59 -7.38 2.43
CA SER A 138 -2.71 -8.01 3.75
C SER A 138 -1.72 -7.36 4.70
N PHE A 139 -2.19 -6.89 5.83
CA PHE A 139 -1.37 -6.26 6.86
C PHE A 139 -1.44 -7.02 8.17
N ARG A 140 -0.30 -7.13 8.87
CA ARG A 140 -0.24 -7.53 10.28
C ARG A 140 0.16 -6.34 11.12
N TYR A 141 -0.70 -5.98 12.05
CA TYR A 141 -0.43 -4.97 13.07
C TYR A 141 -0.08 -5.64 14.38
N VAL A 142 0.83 -5.02 15.11
CA VAL A 142 1.11 -5.35 16.51
C VAL A 142 0.92 -4.12 17.37
N LYS A 143 0.48 -4.34 18.61
CA LYS A 143 0.48 -3.30 19.64
C LYS A 143 1.89 -3.21 20.22
N GLU A 144 2.47 -2.02 20.25
CA GLU A 144 3.76 -1.77 20.89
C GLU A 144 3.64 -0.56 21.82
N GLY A 145 3.67 -0.83 23.14
CA GLY A 145 3.33 0.18 24.15
C GLY A 145 1.90 0.69 23.97
N GLU A 146 1.74 2.01 23.84
CA GLU A 146 0.45 2.66 23.55
C GLU A 146 0.19 2.82 22.04
N GLY A 147 1.12 2.41 21.18
CA GLY A 147 1.07 2.59 19.74
C GLY A 147 0.74 1.33 18.94
N ILE A 148 0.64 1.51 17.62
CA ILE A 148 0.45 0.45 16.63
C ILE A 148 1.64 0.49 15.67
N LYS A 149 2.17 -0.68 15.33
CA LYS A 149 3.17 -0.85 14.27
C LYS A 149 2.79 -1.95 13.30
N LEU A 150 3.30 -1.82 12.08
CA LEU A 150 3.23 -2.87 11.07
C LEU A 150 4.36 -3.88 11.29
N LYS A 151 3.99 -5.15 11.29
CA LYS A 151 4.89 -6.30 11.31
C LYS A 151 4.96 -7.03 9.98
N GLU A 152 3.92 -6.91 9.16
CA GLU A 152 3.90 -7.53 7.84
C GLU A 152 3.01 -6.73 6.89
N THR A 153 3.48 -6.58 5.64
CA THR A 153 2.68 -6.13 4.50
C THR A 153 2.84 -7.13 3.36
N LYS A 154 1.74 -7.56 2.75
CA LYS A 154 1.73 -8.33 1.50
C LYS A 154 0.92 -7.59 0.46
N ILE A 155 1.51 -7.41 -0.71
CA ILE A 155 0.90 -6.71 -1.83
C ILE A 155 0.49 -7.76 -2.87
N PHE A 156 -0.77 -7.68 -3.30
CA PHE A 156 -1.35 -8.49 -4.36
C PHE A 156 -1.91 -7.53 -5.42
N SER A 157 -1.06 -7.15 -6.35
CA SER A 157 -1.42 -6.25 -7.45
C SER A 157 -0.82 -6.74 -8.75
N ASP A 158 -1.58 -6.65 -9.84
CA ASP A 158 -1.04 -6.83 -11.19
C ASP A 158 -0.41 -5.51 -11.65
N PRO A 159 0.93 -5.43 -11.79
CA PRO A 159 1.59 -4.21 -12.23
C PRO A 159 1.45 -3.97 -13.76
N SER A 160 0.95 -4.94 -14.53
CA SER A 160 0.94 -4.88 -15.99
C SER A 160 0.22 -3.66 -16.58
N PRO A 161 -0.90 -3.16 -16.03
CA PRO A 161 -1.55 -1.95 -16.53
C PRO A 161 -0.68 -0.71 -16.35
N ALA A 162 -0.01 -0.59 -15.19
CA ALA A 162 0.88 0.53 -14.91
C ALA A 162 2.10 0.49 -15.83
N LEU A 163 2.73 -0.68 -16.01
CA LEU A 163 3.85 -0.86 -16.93
C LEU A 163 3.49 -0.50 -18.38
N LYS A 164 2.30 -0.90 -18.84
CA LYS A 164 1.81 -0.52 -20.17
C LYS A 164 1.71 1.00 -20.32
N LEU A 165 1.13 1.68 -19.34
CA LEU A 165 1.01 3.14 -19.36
C LEU A 165 2.38 3.83 -19.31
N MET A 166 3.31 3.32 -18.49
CA MET A 166 4.69 3.82 -18.43
C MET A 166 5.42 3.70 -19.78
N LEU A 167 5.23 2.60 -20.51
CA LEU A 167 5.80 2.43 -21.85
C LEU A 167 5.16 3.38 -22.87
N GLN A 168 3.86 3.65 -22.76
CA GLN A 168 3.15 4.57 -23.65
C GLN A 168 3.53 6.04 -23.42
N ASP A 169 3.80 6.40 -22.16
CA ASP A 169 4.22 7.73 -21.74
C ASP A 169 5.72 7.98 -21.92
N GLY A 170 6.51 6.92 -22.17
CA GLY A 170 7.97 6.99 -22.30
C GLY A 170 8.71 7.04 -20.96
N ALA A 171 7.99 6.87 -19.84
CA ALA A 171 8.56 6.75 -18.49
C ALA A 171 9.34 5.44 -18.29
N LEU A 172 9.13 4.44 -19.16
CA LEU A 172 9.89 3.19 -19.21
C LEU A 172 10.22 2.87 -20.67
N ASP A 173 11.42 2.38 -20.95
CA ASP A 173 11.76 1.81 -22.25
C ASP A 173 11.67 0.27 -22.26
N GLY A 174 11.74 -0.30 -23.46
CA GLY A 174 11.65 -1.74 -23.65
C GLY A 174 12.81 -2.53 -23.04
N GLU A 175 14.00 -1.95 -22.91
CA GLU A 175 15.17 -2.62 -22.32
C GLU A 175 15.03 -2.73 -20.81
N HIS A 176 14.57 -1.66 -20.15
CA HIS A 176 14.26 -1.64 -18.72
C HIS A 176 13.15 -2.65 -18.38
N LEU A 177 12.09 -2.73 -19.20
CA LEU A 177 11.03 -3.71 -19.01
C LEU A 177 11.56 -5.15 -19.05
N VAL A 178 12.41 -5.47 -20.03
CA VAL A 178 13.02 -6.81 -20.16
C VAL A 178 13.96 -7.11 -18.99
N GLY A 179 14.67 -6.10 -18.46
CA GLY A 179 15.48 -6.22 -17.25
C GLY A 179 14.66 -6.57 -16.02
N MET A 180 13.51 -5.92 -15.82
CA MET A 180 12.60 -6.19 -14.70
C MET A 180 12.02 -7.62 -14.74
N LEU A 181 11.78 -8.17 -15.94
CA LEU A 181 11.24 -9.52 -16.11
C LEU A 181 12.28 -10.63 -15.90
N LYS A 182 13.58 -10.33 -16.06
CA LYS A 182 14.67 -11.31 -15.89
C LYS A 182 15.16 -11.46 -14.45
N GLY A 183 14.75 -10.55 -13.56
CA GLY A 183 15.03 -10.59 -12.12
C GLY A 183 13.95 -11.26 -11.27
N ALA A 184 12.97 -11.91 -11.90
CA ALA A 184 11.88 -12.66 -11.27
C ALA A 184 12.13 -14.17 -11.32
#